data_AF-A0A4Q3SL24-F1
#
_entry.id   AF-A0A4Q3SL24-F1
#
_cell.length_a   1.000
_cell.length_b   1.000
_cell.length_c   1.000
_cell.angle_alpha   90.00
_cell.angle_beta   90.00
_cell.angle_gamma   90.00
#
_symmetry.space_group_name_H-M   'P 1'
#
loop_
_entity.id
_entity.type
_entity.pdbx_description
1 polymer ?
#
loop_
_entity_poly.entity_id
_entity_poly.type
_entity_poly.pdbx_seq_one_letter_code
_entity_poly.pdbx_strand_id
1 'polypeptide(L)' 'MISIFIVDDHPVVVEGIHSLLVSEPGFTWAGHATNAA' A
#
# COMPACT_ATOMS: atom_id res chain seq x y z
N MET A 1 -7.33 -13.83 -1.90
CA MET A 1 -6.13 -12.97 -1.83
C MET A 1 -6.54 -11.59 -2.35
N ILE A 2 -6.38 -10.55 -1.56
CA ILE A 2 -6.69 -9.16 -1.93
C ILE A 2 -5.37 -8.49 -2.30
N SER A 3 -5.28 -7.99 -3.53
CA SER A 3 -4.11 -7.25 -4.01
C SER A 3 -4.33 -5.75 -3.78
N ILE A 4 -3.35 -5.07 -3.17
CA ILE A 4 -3.47 -3.67 -2.77
C ILE A 4 -2.47 -2.81 -3.54
N PHE A 5 -2.98 -1.73 -4.13
CA PHE A 5 -2.20 -0.67 -4.75
C PHE A 5 -2.57 0.67 -4.11
N ILE A 6 -1.59 1.42 -3.62
CA ILE A 6 -1.82 2.68 -2.90
C ILE A 6 -1.41 3.87 -3.77
N VAL A 7 -2.26 4.89 -3.84
CA VAL A 7 -1.90 6.17 -4.49
C VAL A 7 -1.95 7.28 -3.45
N ASP A 8 -0.79 7.81 -3.11
CA ASP A 8 -0.63 8.93 -2.18
C ASP A 8 0.73 9.61 -2.43
N ASP A 9 0.78 10.93 -2.40
CA ASP A 9 2.00 11.72 -2.60
C ASP A 9 2.84 11.87 -1.33
N HIS A 10 2.36 11.41 -0.18
CA HIS A 10 3.06 11.43 1.10
C HIS A 10 3.65 10.04 1.43
N PRO A 11 5.00 9.87 1.41
CA PRO A 11 5.63 8.57 1.69
C PRO A 11 5.24 7.94 3.03
N VAL A 12 5.05 8.77 4.07
CA VAL A 12 4.68 8.33 5.42
C VAL A 12 3.33 7.61 5.48
N VAL A 13 2.38 7.94 4.58
CA VAL A 13 1.08 7.28 4.50
C VAL A 13 1.23 5.88 3.89
N VAL A 14 1.98 5.79 2.78
CA VAL A 14 2.25 4.51 2.09
C VAL A 14 2.98 3.54 3.03
N GLU A 15 4.03 4.01 3.71
CA GLU A 15 4.80 3.22 4.66
C GLU A 15 3.97 2.78 5.86
N GLY A 16 3.17 3.69 6.42
CA GLY A 16 2.27 3.39 7.53
C GLY A 16 1.28 2.28 7.17
N ILE A 17 0.58 2.40 6.04
CA ILE A 17 -0.39 1.40 5.60
C ILE A 17 0.29 0.07 5.26
N HIS A 18 1.44 0.09 4.58
CA HIS A 18 2.20 -1.13 4.29
C HIS A 18 2.63 -1.86 5.58
N SER A 19 3.06 -1.11 6.61
CA SER A 19 3.47 -1.69 7.91
C SER A 19 2.31 -2.38 8.64
N LEU A 20 1.07 -1.89 8.47
CA LEU A 20 -0.12 -2.48 9.06
C LEU A 20 -0.56 -3.74 8.32
N LEU A 21 -0.37 -3.79 6.99
CA LEU A 21 -0.88 -4.87 6.15
C LEU A 21 0.11 -6.01 5.92
N VAL A 22 1.42 -5.79 6.13
CA VAL A 22 2.45 -6.81 5.90
C VAL A 22 2.29 -8.04 6.79
N SER A 23 1.72 -7.88 8.00
CA SER A 23 1.43 -8.98 8.92
C SER A 23 0.07 -9.63 8.71
N GLU A 24 -0.81 -9.02 7.90
CA GLU A 24 -2.18 -9.49 7.76
C GLU A 24 -2.31 -10.58 6.69
N PRO A 25 -2.79 -11.78 7.04
CA PRO A 25 -2.94 -12.85 6.09
C PRO A 25 -4.00 -12.50 5.03
N GLY A 26 -3.72 -12.86 3.79
CA GLY A 26 -4.66 -12.69 2.67
C GLY A 26 -4.48 -11.40 1.87
N PHE A 27 -3.53 -10.53 2.26
CA PHE A 27 -3.13 -9.36 1.48
C PHE A 27 -1.86 -9.62 0.66
N THR A 28 -1.74 -8.94 -0.46
CA THR A 28 -0.52 -8.92 -1.29
C THR A 28 -0.29 -7.51 -1.80
N TRP A 29 0.92 -7.02 -1.60
CA TRP A 29 1.34 -5.72 -2.09
C TRP A 29 1.48 -5.74 -3.61
N ALA A 30 0.73 -4.88 -4.30
CA ALA A 30 0.78 -4.72 -5.75
C ALA A 30 1.67 -3.54 -6.19
N GLY A 31 1.92 -2.58 -5.29
CA GLY A 31 2.72 -1.39 -5.56
C GLY A 31 2.14 -0.12 -4.95
N HIS A 32 2.77 1.00 -5.26
CA HIS A 32 2.24 2.33 -4.98
C HIS A 32 2.61 3.34 -6.08
N ALA A 33 1.89 4.45 -6.13
CA ALA A 33 2.21 5.61 -6.96
C ALA A 33 2.02 6.91 -6.16
N THR A 34 2.68 7.98 -6.59
CA THR A 34 2.54 9.31 -5.97
C THR A 34 1.45 10.16 -6.63
N ASN A 35 0.88 9.69 -7.73
CA ASN A 35 -0.23 10.33 -8.44
C ASN A 35 -0.98 9.27 -9.27
N ALA A 36 -2.19 9.63 -9.70
CA ALA A 36 -3.04 8.81 -10.57
C ALA A 36 -3.13 9.37 -12.00
N ALA A 37 -2.08 10.08 -12.45
CA ALA A 37 -2.08 10.80 -13.72
C ALA A 37 -2.03 9.86 -14.94
#